data_AF-A0A9E0C6Y3-F1
#
_entry.id   AF-A0A9E0C6Y3-F1
#
_cell.length_a   1.000
_cell.length_b   1.000
_cell.length_c   1.000
_cell.angle_alpha   90.00
_cell.angle_beta   90.00
_cell.angle_gamma   90.00
#
_symmetry.space_group_name_H-M   'P 1'
#
loop_
_entity.id
_entity.type
_entity.pdbx_description
1 polymer ?
#
loop_
_entity_poly.entity_id
_entity_poly.type
_entity_poly.pdbx_seq_one_letter_code
_entity_poly.pdbx_strand_id
1 'polypeptide(L)'
;MSNVLILVASEGNTPLTDRHFKEAAGVLSHYNIEPDGKRRWLDKNKAGEISIYGNPQSAVISHLRDFFAKDKIDFFITPASNRQKKLLLADMDSTIAATETLDELAAFAGIKDKIAAITALAMEGKLDFKAALKERVGLLKDLPISAMKETLDETALNPGAEIFAPTMRAQGATCVLVSGGFTFFTEAIAKRSGFEFNHGNILEIENDKLTGQVREPILDKFAKVSFLERYMKEKNLKPEDCLTIGDGANDIPMLKKAGLGIGYRPKQAVLDEVDNAILYGDLTTALYAQGYSAKYFRTL
;
A
#
# COMPACT_ATOMS: atom_id res chain seq x y z
N MET A 1 26.58 -4.31 -3.39
CA MET A 1 25.65 -4.66 -2.29
C MET A 1 24.97 -5.96 -2.68
N SER A 2 24.70 -6.85 -1.72
CA SER A 2 23.91 -8.06 -1.95
C SER A 2 22.43 -7.73 -1.85
N ASN A 3 21.66 -8.18 -2.85
CA ASN A 3 20.22 -8.07 -2.88
C ASN A 3 19.61 -9.48 -2.89
N VAL A 4 18.30 -9.53 -2.72
CA VAL A 4 17.51 -10.75 -2.80
C VAL A 4 16.39 -10.49 -3.80
N LEU A 5 16.25 -11.37 -4.79
CA LEU A 5 15.07 -11.49 -5.63
C LEU A 5 14.08 -12.42 -4.93
N ILE A 6 12.91 -11.90 -4.60
CA ILE A 6 11.80 -12.67 -4.03
C ILE A 6 10.76 -12.87 -5.13
N LEU A 7 10.27 -14.09 -5.29
CA LEU A 7 9.15 -14.44 -6.17
C LEU A 7 7.96 -14.85 -5.29
N VAL A 8 6.77 -14.34 -5.60
CA VAL A 8 5.54 -14.63 -4.86
C VAL A 8 4.41 -14.93 -5.84
N ALA A 9 3.90 -16.16 -5.80
CA ALA A 9 2.75 -16.57 -6.59
C ALA A 9 1.46 -15.99 -6.00
N SER A 10 0.58 -15.48 -6.86
CA SER A 10 -0.77 -15.10 -6.45
C SER A 10 -1.62 -16.33 -6.12
N GLU A 11 -2.55 -16.18 -5.17
CA GLU A 11 -3.43 -17.29 -4.77
C GLU A 11 -4.38 -17.66 -5.91
N GLY A 12 -4.66 -18.97 -6.06
CA GLY A 12 -5.53 -19.49 -7.12
C GLY A 12 -4.93 -19.48 -8.54
N ASN A 13 -3.66 -19.11 -8.71
CA ASN A 13 -2.97 -19.10 -10.00
C ASN A 13 -1.79 -20.11 -10.03
N THR A 14 -0.86 -19.95 -10.97
CA THR A 14 0.28 -20.87 -11.15
C THR A 14 1.12 -20.95 -9.88
N PRO A 15 1.27 -22.12 -9.24
CA PRO A 15 2.10 -22.25 -8.04
C PRO A 15 3.57 -21.99 -8.37
N LEU A 16 4.30 -21.40 -7.43
CA LEU A 16 5.73 -21.23 -7.55
C LEU A 16 6.41 -22.61 -7.56
N THR A 17 7.42 -22.83 -8.39
CA THR A 17 8.10 -24.12 -8.57
C THR A 17 9.56 -23.89 -8.88
N ASP A 18 10.38 -24.95 -8.85
CA ASP A 18 11.80 -24.89 -9.21
C ASP A 18 12.06 -24.33 -10.62
N ARG A 19 11.10 -24.49 -11.54
CA ARG A 19 11.14 -23.91 -12.90
C ARG A 19 11.30 -22.39 -12.84
N HIS A 20 10.45 -21.72 -12.06
CA HIS A 20 10.43 -20.26 -11.97
C HIS A 20 11.75 -19.69 -11.42
N PHE A 21 12.42 -20.40 -10.51
CA PHE A 21 13.75 -19.98 -10.02
C PHE A 21 14.82 -20.08 -11.11
N LYS A 22 14.79 -21.15 -11.92
CA LYS A 22 15.69 -21.32 -13.07
C LYS A 22 15.44 -20.25 -14.13
N GLU A 23 14.18 -19.94 -14.39
CA GLU A 23 13.78 -18.90 -15.33
C GLU A 23 14.21 -17.50 -14.86
N ALA A 24 13.98 -17.16 -13.58
CA ALA A 24 14.48 -15.93 -12.98
C ALA A 24 16.01 -15.82 -13.11
N ALA A 25 16.73 -16.89 -12.78
CA ALA A 25 18.19 -16.93 -12.95
C ALA A 25 18.61 -16.72 -14.41
N GLY A 26 17.90 -17.32 -15.38
CA GLY A 26 18.15 -17.12 -16.80
C GLY A 26 17.96 -15.66 -17.25
N VAL A 27 16.89 -15.00 -16.78
CA VAL A 27 16.67 -13.56 -17.02
C VAL A 27 17.79 -12.73 -16.41
N LEU A 28 18.19 -13.01 -15.17
CA LEU A 28 19.28 -12.28 -14.50
C LEU A 28 20.63 -12.44 -15.23
N SER A 29 20.99 -13.67 -15.63
CA SER A 29 22.22 -13.97 -16.36
C SER A 29 22.26 -13.28 -17.74
N HIS A 30 21.11 -13.09 -18.40
CA HIS A 30 21.04 -12.30 -19.65
C HIS A 30 21.54 -10.86 -19.47
N TYR A 31 21.43 -10.31 -18.26
CA TYR A 31 21.93 -8.97 -17.90
C TYR A 31 23.24 -9.00 -17.09
N ASN A 32 23.97 -10.13 -17.10
CA ASN A 32 25.21 -10.33 -16.33
C ASN A 32 25.03 -10.15 -14.81
N ILE A 33 23.83 -10.44 -14.28
CA ILE A 33 23.56 -10.46 -12.85
C ILE A 33 23.62 -11.92 -12.40
N GLU A 34 24.67 -12.27 -11.65
CA GLU A 34 24.86 -13.63 -11.18
C GLU A 34 24.09 -13.88 -9.88
N PRO A 35 23.23 -14.92 -9.82
CA PRO A 35 22.75 -15.46 -8.57
C PRO A 35 23.91 -16.03 -7.74
N ASP A 36 23.90 -15.84 -6.42
CA ASP A 36 24.95 -16.41 -5.55
C ASP A 36 24.76 -17.92 -5.26
N GLY A 37 23.76 -18.55 -5.89
CA GLY A 37 23.37 -19.94 -5.72
C GLY A 37 22.53 -20.24 -4.47
N LYS A 38 22.37 -19.29 -3.55
CA LYS A 38 21.58 -19.48 -2.32
C LYS A 38 20.12 -19.19 -2.61
N ARG A 39 19.35 -20.26 -2.62
CA ARG A 39 17.89 -20.25 -2.77
C ARG A 39 17.22 -20.71 -1.49
N ARG A 40 16.11 -20.07 -1.14
CA ARG A 40 15.30 -20.45 0.03
C ARG A 40 13.80 -20.37 -0.28
N TRP A 41 13.04 -21.35 0.20
CA TRP A 41 11.58 -21.26 0.25
C TRP A 41 11.17 -20.47 1.48
N LEU A 42 10.32 -19.45 1.30
CA LEU A 42 9.65 -18.73 2.39
C LEU A 42 8.32 -19.39 2.74
N ASP A 43 7.62 -19.85 1.71
CA ASP A 43 6.43 -20.69 1.81
C ASP A 43 6.34 -21.59 0.56
N LYS A 44 6.22 -22.91 0.77
CA LYS A 44 6.37 -23.89 -0.31
C LYS A 44 5.25 -23.69 -1.33
N ASN A 45 5.62 -23.59 -2.60
CA ASN A 45 4.72 -23.32 -3.73
C ASN A 45 4.08 -21.91 -3.76
N LYS A 46 4.33 -21.07 -2.76
CA LYS A 46 3.80 -19.70 -2.67
C LYS A 46 4.89 -18.65 -2.83
N ALA A 47 5.96 -18.72 -2.05
CA ALA A 47 6.99 -17.69 -2.04
C ALA A 47 8.39 -18.28 -1.83
N GLY A 48 9.37 -17.73 -2.54
CA GLY A 48 10.77 -18.06 -2.31
C GLY A 48 11.70 -17.04 -2.90
N GLU A 49 12.97 -17.19 -2.60
CA GLU A 49 13.96 -16.15 -2.85
C GLU A 49 15.29 -16.71 -3.36
N ILE A 50 16.00 -15.86 -4.09
CA ILE A 50 17.34 -16.08 -4.63
C ILE A 50 18.19 -14.88 -4.25
N SER A 51 19.34 -15.12 -3.64
CA SER A 51 20.32 -14.05 -3.41
C SER A 51 21.06 -13.71 -4.71
N ILE A 52 21.25 -12.41 -4.96
CA ILE A 52 21.84 -11.87 -6.19
C ILE A 52 22.91 -10.82 -5.87
N TYR A 53 23.90 -10.70 -6.75
CA TYR A 53 24.91 -9.66 -6.66
C TYR A 53 24.50 -8.39 -7.42
N GLY A 54 24.68 -7.24 -6.79
CA GLY A 54 24.37 -5.95 -7.41
C GLY A 54 22.89 -5.60 -7.36
N ASN A 55 22.56 -4.44 -7.94
CA ASN A 55 21.19 -3.94 -8.01
C ASN A 55 20.70 -4.02 -9.47
N PRO A 56 19.68 -4.85 -9.77
CA PRO A 56 19.07 -4.88 -11.09
C PRO A 56 18.61 -3.48 -11.54
N GLN A 57 18.93 -3.12 -12.77
CA GLN A 57 18.48 -1.87 -13.38
C GLN A 57 17.04 -2.00 -13.91
N SER A 58 16.41 -0.88 -14.24
CA SER A 58 15.02 -0.82 -14.70
C SER A 58 14.71 -1.75 -15.90
N ALA A 59 15.67 -1.96 -16.81
CA ALA A 59 15.50 -2.90 -17.93
C ALA A 59 15.31 -4.36 -17.46
N VAL A 60 16.05 -4.78 -16.42
CA VAL A 60 15.93 -6.12 -15.83
C VAL A 60 14.59 -6.27 -15.12
N ILE A 61 14.17 -5.22 -14.40
CA ILE A 61 12.90 -5.16 -13.69
C ILE A 61 11.74 -5.28 -14.68
N SER A 62 11.78 -4.54 -15.81
CA SER A 62 10.78 -4.64 -16.87
C SER A 62 10.71 -6.05 -17.44
N HIS A 63 11.85 -6.66 -17.78
CA HIS A 63 11.88 -8.01 -18.34
C HIS A 63 11.34 -9.06 -17.34
N LEU A 64 11.74 -9.00 -16.07
CA LEU A 64 11.20 -9.90 -15.04
C LEU A 64 9.68 -9.75 -14.91
N ARG A 65 9.17 -8.50 -14.96
CA ARG A 65 7.73 -8.20 -14.87
C ARG A 65 6.96 -8.82 -16.04
N ASP A 66 7.42 -8.57 -17.26
CA ASP A 66 6.78 -9.13 -18.47
C ASP A 66 6.87 -10.66 -18.50
N PHE A 67 8.01 -11.21 -18.06
CA PHE A 67 8.24 -12.65 -18.06
C PHE A 67 7.31 -13.40 -17.10
N PHE A 68 7.12 -12.87 -15.88
CA PHE A 68 6.30 -13.49 -14.84
C PHE A 68 4.81 -13.15 -14.91
N ALA A 69 4.41 -12.19 -15.74
CA ALA A 69 3.01 -11.80 -15.92
C ALA A 69 2.11 -12.98 -16.34
N LYS A 70 2.60 -13.88 -17.21
CA LYS A 70 1.86 -15.06 -17.68
C LYS A 70 1.48 -16.03 -16.54
N ASP A 71 2.34 -16.12 -15.53
CA ASP A 71 2.18 -17.01 -14.38
C ASP A 71 1.58 -16.26 -13.18
N LYS A 72 1.33 -14.95 -13.31
CA LYS A 72 0.84 -14.04 -12.26
C LYS A 72 1.67 -14.16 -10.97
N ILE A 73 2.98 -14.14 -11.15
CA ILE A 73 3.96 -14.14 -10.06
C ILE A 73 4.48 -12.71 -9.89
N ASP A 74 4.28 -12.16 -8.69
CA ASP A 74 4.92 -10.91 -8.30
C ASP A 74 6.40 -11.17 -7.96
N PHE A 75 7.24 -10.15 -8.15
CA PHE A 75 8.62 -10.20 -7.68
C PHE A 75 9.04 -8.93 -6.97
N PHE A 76 10.03 -9.07 -6.10
CA PHE A 76 10.60 -7.97 -5.32
C PHE A 76 12.11 -8.06 -5.33
N ILE A 77 12.76 -6.90 -5.39
CA ILE A 77 14.20 -6.79 -5.21
C ILE A 77 14.42 -5.96 -3.96
N THR A 78 15.04 -6.57 -2.95
CA THR A 78 15.31 -5.91 -1.67
C THR A 78 16.75 -6.12 -1.24
N PRO A 79 17.34 -5.18 -0.48
CA PRO A 79 18.63 -5.41 0.18
C PRO A 79 18.62 -6.70 1.01
N ALA A 80 19.72 -7.45 1.01
CA ALA A 80 19.80 -8.68 1.79
C ALA A 80 19.79 -8.43 3.32
N SER A 81 20.18 -7.24 3.76
CA SER A 81 20.16 -6.78 5.15
C SER A 81 18.97 -5.85 5.43
N ASN A 82 18.61 -5.70 6.70
CA ASN A 82 17.53 -4.81 7.17
C ASN A 82 16.19 -4.99 6.41
N ARG A 83 15.82 -6.26 6.16
CA ARG A 83 14.63 -6.60 5.35
C ARG A 83 13.32 -6.43 6.10
N GLN A 84 13.28 -6.86 7.35
CA GLN A 84 12.12 -6.71 8.23
C GLN A 84 12.05 -5.27 8.72
N LYS A 85 11.12 -4.50 8.15
CA LYS A 85 10.97 -3.08 8.40
C LYS A 85 10.32 -2.84 9.76
N LYS A 86 10.73 -1.76 10.42
CA LYS A 86 10.32 -1.37 11.78
C LYS A 86 9.21 -0.34 11.80
N LEU A 87 8.92 0.28 10.66
CA LEU A 87 7.81 1.21 10.46
C LEU A 87 7.06 0.84 9.18
N LEU A 88 5.75 0.63 9.30
CA LEU A 88 4.82 0.56 8.19
C LEU A 88 4.00 1.85 8.15
N LEU A 89 3.97 2.53 7.01
CA LEU A 89 2.99 3.58 6.74
C LEU A 89 2.21 3.23 5.46
N ALA A 90 0.91 3.02 5.59
CA ALA A 90 0.05 2.55 4.51
C ALA A 90 -1.02 3.59 4.16
N ASP A 91 -1.37 3.68 2.88
CA ASP A 91 -2.63 4.29 2.47
C ASP A 91 -3.83 3.44 2.91
N MET A 92 -5.01 4.05 3.03
CA MET A 92 -6.25 3.35 3.34
C MET A 92 -7.01 2.96 2.08
N ASP A 93 -7.53 3.95 1.36
CA ASP A 93 -8.43 3.77 0.23
C ASP A 93 -7.68 3.05 -0.91
N SER A 94 -8.36 2.14 -1.61
CA SER A 94 -7.79 1.33 -2.68
C SER A 94 -6.52 0.51 -2.32
N THR A 95 -6.12 0.47 -1.05
CA THR A 95 -4.91 -0.20 -0.54
C THR A 95 -5.22 -1.15 0.59
N ILE A 96 -5.56 -0.66 1.79
CA ILE A 96 -6.00 -1.51 2.92
C ILE A 96 -7.50 -1.78 2.83
N ALA A 97 -8.29 -0.75 2.51
CA ALA A 97 -9.67 -0.88 2.08
C ALA A 97 -9.71 -1.16 0.56
N ALA A 98 -10.70 -1.93 0.11
CA ALA A 98 -10.83 -2.32 -1.30
C ALA A 98 -11.45 -1.22 -2.18
N THR A 99 -12.07 -0.21 -1.58
CA THR A 99 -12.81 0.86 -2.26
C THR A 99 -12.32 2.25 -1.83
N GLU A 100 -12.82 3.28 -2.53
CA GLU A 100 -12.65 4.69 -2.18
C GLU A 100 -13.81 5.13 -1.29
N THR A 101 -13.57 5.33 0.01
CA THR A 101 -14.63 5.58 0.99
C THR A 101 -15.45 6.84 0.73
N LEU A 102 -14.84 7.90 0.17
CA LEU A 102 -15.56 9.11 -0.22
C LEU A 102 -16.50 8.87 -1.41
N ASP A 103 -16.08 8.06 -2.39
CA ASP A 103 -16.89 7.77 -3.58
C ASP A 103 -18.08 6.87 -3.23
N GLU A 104 -17.90 5.92 -2.31
CA GLU A 104 -19.00 5.10 -1.79
C GLU A 104 -20.01 5.93 -0.98
N LEU A 105 -19.52 6.84 -0.12
CA LEU A 105 -20.39 7.77 0.61
C LEU A 105 -21.16 8.69 -0.35
N ALA A 106 -20.49 9.15 -1.42
CA ALA A 106 -21.11 9.95 -2.47
C ALA A 106 -22.20 9.19 -3.24
N ALA A 107 -21.98 7.90 -3.49
CA ALA A 107 -22.94 7.02 -4.14
C ALA A 107 -24.19 6.85 -3.26
N PHE A 108 -24.01 6.60 -1.96
CA PHE A 108 -25.11 6.51 -1.00
C PHE A 108 -25.94 7.80 -0.94
N ALA A 109 -25.27 8.95 -1.02
CA ALA A 109 -25.91 10.27 -1.03
C ALA A 109 -26.48 10.68 -2.41
N GLY A 110 -26.34 9.86 -3.45
CA GLY A 110 -26.84 10.16 -4.80
C GLY A 110 -26.12 11.33 -5.48
N ILE A 111 -24.89 11.64 -5.06
CA ILE A 111 -24.09 12.79 -5.56
C ILE A 111 -22.76 12.38 -6.19
N LYS A 112 -22.58 11.09 -6.50
CA LYS A 112 -21.37 10.52 -7.09
C LYS A 112 -20.84 11.34 -8.28
N ASP A 113 -21.71 11.70 -9.22
CA ASP A 113 -21.31 12.44 -10.43
C ASP A 113 -20.75 13.84 -10.10
N LYS A 114 -21.31 14.50 -9.08
CA LYS A 114 -20.85 15.83 -8.65
C LYS A 114 -19.48 15.74 -7.98
N ILE A 115 -19.28 14.74 -7.12
CA ILE A 115 -18.00 14.51 -6.46
C ILE A 115 -16.92 14.11 -7.48
N ALA A 116 -17.25 13.25 -8.44
CA ALA A 116 -16.35 12.85 -9.51
C ALA A 116 -15.90 14.04 -10.37
N ALA A 117 -16.81 14.96 -10.70
CA ALA A 117 -16.48 16.18 -11.46
C ALA A 117 -15.46 17.07 -10.72
N ILE A 118 -15.63 17.28 -9.41
CA ILE A 118 -14.70 18.07 -8.60
C ILE A 118 -13.35 17.35 -8.47
N THR A 119 -13.36 16.03 -8.27
CA THR A 119 -12.13 15.21 -8.21
C THR A 119 -11.33 15.32 -9.52
N ALA A 120 -11.99 15.26 -10.68
CA ALA A 120 -11.34 15.41 -11.97
C ALA A 120 -10.65 16.78 -12.11
N LEU A 121 -11.32 17.87 -11.71
CA LEU A 121 -10.73 19.22 -11.73
C LEU A 121 -9.49 19.33 -10.83
N ALA A 122 -9.52 18.69 -9.65
CA ALA A 122 -8.37 18.66 -8.75
C ALA A 122 -7.19 17.89 -9.34
N MET A 123 -7.45 16.74 -9.97
CA MET A 123 -6.42 15.92 -10.63
C MET A 123 -5.81 16.61 -11.85
N GLU A 124 -6.58 17.41 -12.57
CA GLU A 124 -6.10 18.27 -13.68
C GLU A 124 -5.32 19.50 -13.19
N GLY A 125 -5.21 19.72 -11.88
CA GLY A 125 -4.55 20.89 -11.29
C GLY A 125 -5.34 22.19 -11.44
N LYS A 126 -6.60 22.13 -11.89
CA LYS A 126 -7.49 23.28 -12.05
C LYS A 126 -8.08 23.75 -10.72
N LEU A 127 -8.05 22.90 -9.69
CA LEU A 127 -8.54 23.19 -8.34
C LEU A 127 -7.50 22.77 -7.30
N ASP A 128 -7.21 23.64 -6.34
CA ASP A 128 -6.35 23.31 -5.21
C ASP A 128 -6.95 22.14 -4.40
N PHE A 129 -6.10 21.26 -3.87
CA PHE A 129 -6.57 20.07 -3.15
C PHE A 129 -7.49 20.42 -1.96
N LYS A 130 -7.13 21.43 -1.15
CA LYS A 130 -7.93 21.81 0.02
C LYS A 130 -9.25 22.42 -0.41
N ALA A 131 -9.24 23.23 -1.47
CA ALA A 131 -10.46 23.77 -2.06
C ALA A 131 -11.38 22.65 -2.60
N ALA A 132 -10.83 21.70 -3.36
CA ALA A 132 -11.54 20.55 -3.89
C ALA A 132 -12.12 19.65 -2.79
N LEU A 133 -11.38 19.44 -1.70
CA LEU A 133 -11.89 18.68 -0.57
C LEU A 133 -13.04 19.41 0.13
N LYS A 134 -12.90 20.71 0.42
CA LYS A 134 -13.96 21.51 1.03
C LYS A 134 -15.23 21.54 0.17
N GLU A 135 -15.09 21.65 -1.14
CA GLU A 135 -16.23 21.64 -2.06
C GLU A 135 -16.95 20.28 -2.06
N ARG A 136 -16.20 19.18 -2.17
CA ARG A 136 -16.77 17.82 -2.10
C ARG A 136 -17.46 17.56 -0.77
N VAL A 137 -16.87 17.99 0.34
CA VAL A 137 -17.46 17.83 1.67
C VAL A 137 -18.69 18.73 1.85
N GLY A 138 -18.70 19.93 1.27
CA GLY A 138 -19.87 20.80 1.25
C GLY A 138 -21.10 20.14 0.62
N LEU A 139 -20.91 19.27 -0.37
CA LEU A 139 -21.99 18.49 -0.99
C LEU A 139 -22.57 17.42 -0.05
N LEU A 140 -21.84 17.03 1.00
CA LEU A 140 -22.27 16.04 1.99
C LEU A 140 -23.07 16.66 3.15
N LYS A 141 -23.31 17.97 3.13
CA LYS A 141 -24.08 18.66 4.17
C LYS A 141 -25.46 18.02 4.38
N ASP A 142 -25.87 17.93 5.65
CA ASP A 142 -27.13 17.33 6.12
C ASP A 142 -27.25 15.81 5.95
N LEU A 143 -26.23 15.14 5.41
CA LEU A 143 -26.18 13.68 5.34
C LEU A 143 -26.12 13.10 6.76
N PRO A 144 -26.99 12.14 7.12
CA PRO A 144 -26.97 11.54 8.46
C PRO A 144 -25.74 10.68 8.66
N ILE A 145 -25.26 10.58 9.91
CA ILE A 145 -24.15 9.67 10.27
C ILE A 145 -24.46 8.21 9.88
N SER A 146 -25.73 7.81 9.81
CA SER A 146 -26.10 6.45 9.36
C SER A 146 -25.55 6.12 7.97
N ALA A 147 -25.50 7.10 7.05
CA ALA A 147 -24.90 6.92 5.73
C ALA A 147 -23.41 6.54 5.81
N MET A 148 -22.66 7.16 6.74
CA MET A 148 -21.26 6.83 6.96
C MET A 148 -21.08 5.44 7.57
N LYS A 149 -21.99 5.04 8.48
CA LYS A 149 -22.00 3.70 9.07
C LYS A 149 -22.29 2.63 8.02
N GLU A 150 -23.33 2.83 7.20
CA GLU A 150 -23.69 1.93 6.11
C GLU A 150 -22.54 1.79 5.09
N THR A 151 -21.92 2.93 4.70
CA THR A 151 -20.72 2.93 3.85
C THR A 151 -19.58 2.11 4.48
N LEU A 152 -19.33 2.27 5.78
CA LEU A 152 -18.28 1.54 6.49
C LEU A 152 -18.57 0.03 6.57
N ASP A 153 -19.84 -0.35 6.79
CA ASP A 153 -20.27 -1.74 6.88
C ASP A 153 -20.09 -2.47 5.53
N GLU A 154 -20.28 -1.78 4.41
CA GLU A 154 -20.04 -2.31 3.06
C GLU A 154 -18.56 -2.25 2.64
N THR A 155 -17.73 -1.46 3.32
CA THR A 155 -16.31 -1.33 2.99
C THR A 155 -15.56 -2.62 3.33
N ALA A 156 -15.21 -3.39 2.31
CA ALA A 156 -14.36 -4.58 2.44
C ALA A 156 -12.89 -4.21 2.63
N LEU A 157 -12.16 -5.04 3.39
CA LEU A 157 -10.70 -4.98 3.41
C LEU A 157 -10.13 -5.71 2.19
N ASN A 158 -9.01 -5.22 1.67
CA ASN A 158 -8.26 -6.00 0.68
C ASN A 158 -7.74 -7.30 1.30
N PRO A 159 -7.66 -8.40 0.53
CA PRO A 159 -7.16 -9.66 1.04
C PRO A 159 -5.77 -9.51 1.70
N GLY A 160 -5.57 -10.20 2.82
CA GLY A 160 -4.34 -10.11 3.61
C GLY A 160 -4.24 -8.89 4.54
N ALA A 161 -5.15 -7.91 4.49
CA ALA A 161 -5.10 -6.72 5.36
C ALA A 161 -5.10 -7.07 6.86
N GLU A 162 -5.92 -8.05 7.27
CA GLU A 162 -6.02 -8.51 8.66
C GLU A 162 -4.81 -9.32 9.13
N ILE A 163 -3.87 -9.63 8.23
CA ILE A 163 -2.62 -10.34 8.54
C ILE A 163 -1.42 -9.40 8.50
N PHE A 164 -1.45 -8.41 7.60
CA PHE A 164 -0.28 -7.61 7.27
C PHE A 164 0.26 -6.80 8.45
N ALA A 165 -0.52 -5.86 8.98
CA ALA A 165 -0.10 -5.05 10.11
C ALA A 165 0.06 -5.88 11.40
N PRO A 166 -0.82 -6.84 11.74
CA PRO A 166 -0.64 -7.66 12.95
C PRO A 166 0.66 -8.47 12.93
N THR A 167 1.04 -9.02 11.78
CA THR A 167 2.32 -9.72 11.62
C THR A 167 3.50 -8.79 11.87
N MET A 168 3.52 -7.60 11.27
CA MET A 168 4.60 -6.64 11.48
C MET A 168 4.66 -6.15 12.94
N ARG A 169 3.52 -5.86 13.57
CA ARG A 169 3.44 -5.45 14.98
C ARG A 169 3.92 -6.53 15.94
N ALA A 170 3.60 -7.80 15.69
CA ALA A 170 4.10 -8.92 16.47
C ALA A 170 5.63 -9.05 16.43
N GLN A 171 6.29 -8.40 15.47
CA GLN A 171 7.74 -8.35 15.30
C GLN A 171 8.33 -6.99 15.73
N GLY A 172 7.54 -6.16 16.42
CA GLY A 172 7.97 -4.88 16.99
C GLY A 172 7.88 -3.68 16.05
N ALA A 173 7.27 -3.82 14.87
CA ALA A 173 7.08 -2.68 13.98
C ALA A 173 5.94 -1.77 14.43
N THR A 174 6.13 -0.46 14.30
CA THR A 174 5.03 0.52 14.40
C THR A 174 4.26 0.53 13.08
N CYS A 175 2.93 0.41 13.12
CA CYS A 175 2.09 0.40 11.91
C CYS A 175 1.09 1.56 11.92
N VAL A 176 1.16 2.41 10.90
CA VAL A 176 0.41 3.66 10.78
C VAL A 176 -0.41 3.65 9.49
N LEU A 177 -1.71 3.93 9.60
CA LEU A 177 -2.60 4.14 8.46
C LEU A 177 -2.75 5.64 8.21
N VAL A 178 -2.53 6.14 7.00
CA VAL A 178 -2.68 7.57 6.69
C VAL A 178 -3.48 7.72 5.41
N SER A 179 -4.62 8.40 5.47
CA SER A 179 -5.46 8.68 4.29
C SER A 179 -5.81 10.15 4.18
N GLY A 180 -6.07 10.59 2.95
CA GLY A 180 -6.74 11.86 2.66
C GLY A 180 -8.27 11.81 2.87
N GLY A 181 -8.81 10.62 3.14
CA GLY A 181 -10.18 10.38 3.58
C GLY A 181 -10.40 10.82 5.03
N PHE A 182 -11.35 10.22 5.74
CA PHE A 182 -11.85 10.75 7.01
C PHE A 182 -11.57 9.86 8.23
N THR A 183 -11.36 10.48 9.40
CA THR A 183 -11.01 9.78 10.65
C THR A 183 -12.02 8.72 11.04
N PHE A 184 -13.31 8.97 10.79
CA PHE A 184 -14.37 7.99 11.02
C PHE A 184 -14.08 6.64 10.33
N PHE A 185 -13.63 6.67 9.08
CA PHE A 185 -13.28 5.47 8.32
C PHE A 185 -11.89 4.96 8.70
N THR A 186 -10.88 5.83 8.81
CA THR A 186 -9.51 5.39 9.12
C THR A 186 -9.40 4.73 10.49
N GLU A 187 -10.13 5.20 11.50
CA GLU A 187 -10.17 4.57 12.82
C GLU A 187 -10.76 3.16 12.77
N ALA A 188 -11.88 3.00 12.07
CA ALA A 188 -12.55 1.71 11.94
C ALA A 188 -11.73 0.72 11.11
N ILE A 189 -11.15 1.15 9.99
CA ILE A 189 -10.30 0.31 9.14
C ILE A 189 -9.00 -0.05 9.87
N ALA A 190 -8.36 0.90 10.57
CA ALA A 190 -7.17 0.62 11.38
C ALA A 190 -7.46 -0.41 12.47
N LYS A 191 -8.62 -0.33 13.13
CA LYS A 191 -9.04 -1.32 14.13
C LYS A 191 -9.26 -2.70 13.51
N ARG A 192 -9.99 -2.78 12.39
CA ARG A 192 -10.29 -4.04 11.67
C ARG A 192 -9.04 -4.71 11.09
N SER A 193 -8.03 -3.94 10.69
CA SER A 193 -6.79 -4.44 10.09
C SER A 193 -5.58 -4.43 11.02
N GLY A 194 -5.76 -4.01 12.27
CA GLY A 194 -4.73 -4.08 13.32
C GLY A 194 -3.61 -3.07 13.21
N PHE A 195 -3.83 -1.91 12.61
CA PHE A 195 -2.89 -0.78 12.70
C PHE A 195 -2.91 -0.16 14.10
N GLU A 196 -1.76 0.37 14.52
CA GLU A 196 -1.60 0.98 15.85
C GLU A 196 -2.06 2.44 15.87
N PHE A 197 -1.77 3.16 14.79
CA PHE A 197 -2.13 4.56 14.63
C PHE A 197 -2.85 4.78 13.31
N ASN A 198 -3.69 5.81 13.26
CA ASN A 198 -4.35 6.24 12.04
C ASN A 198 -4.44 7.77 11.98
N HIS A 199 -4.45 8.31 10.76
CA HIS A 199 -4.60 9.73 10.49
C HIS A 199 -5.50 9.94 9.27
N GLY A 200 -6.45 10.85 9.40
CA GLY A 200 -7.39 11.24 8.36
C GLY A 200 -7.89 12.68 8.59
N ASN A 201 -8.65 13.20 7.63
CA ASN A 201 -9.37 14.47 7.77
C ASN A 201 -10.58 14.31 8.70
N ILE A 202 -10.96 15.34 9.43
CA ILE A 202 -12.09 15.26 10.38
C ILE A 202 -13.30 15.96 9.75
N LEU A 203 -14.36 15.19 9.50
CA LEU A 203 -15.66 15.75 9.15
C LEU A 203 -16.32 16.33 10.40
N GLU A 204 -16.84 17.55 10.28
CA GLU A 204 -17.63 18.15 11.36
C GLU A 204 -19.05 17.58 11.36
N ILE A 205 -19.53 17.25 12.56
CA ILE A 205 -20.79 16.57 12.81
C ILE A 205 -21.56 17.34 13.88
N GLU A 206 -22.82 17.69 13.59
CA GLU A 206 -23.76 18.26 14.56
C GLU A 206 -25.13 17.59 14.40
N ASN A 207 -25.80 17.33 15.53
CA ASN A 207 -27.15 16.76 15.55
C ASN A 207 -27.30 15.50 14.66
N ASP A 208 -26.33 14.58 14.76
CA ASP A 208 -26.23 13.35 13.98
C ASP A 208 -26.16 13.51 12.46
N LYS A 209 -25.71 14.68 11.99
CA LYS A 209 -25.54 15.00 10.56
C LYS A 209 -24.21 15.66 10.26
N LEU A 210 -23.73 15.48 9.03
CA LEU A 210 -22.57 16.19 8.51
C LEU A 210 -22.89 17.67 8.32
N THR A 211 -22.03 18.55 8.83
CA THR A 211 -22.20 20.01 8.66
C THR A 211 -21.80 20.49 7.27
N GLY A 212 -21.11 19.64 6.50
CA GLY A 212 -20.48 20.00 5.22
C GLY A 212 -19.13 20.69 5.38
N GLN A 213 -18.52 20.64 6.57
CA GLN A 213 -17.21 21.24 6.85
C GLN A 213 -16.16 20.18 7.21
N VAL A 214 -14.91 20.47 6.85
CA VAL A 214 -13.73 19.70 7.26
C VAL A 214 -12.95 20.54 8.24
N ARG A 215 -12.63 19.97 9.41
CA ARG A 215 -11.84 20.64 10.44
C ARG A 215 -10.39 20.81 9.99
N GLU A 216 -9.83 21.99 10.25
CA GLU A 216 -8.40 22.25 10.05
C GLU A 216 -7.53 21.64 11.18
N PRO A 217 -6.28 21.24 10.90
CA PRO A 217 -5.62 21.29 9.58
C PRO A 217 -6.04 20.14 8.66
N ILE A 218 -6.33 20.46 7.40
CA ILE A 218 -6.57 19.46 6.35
C ILE A 218 -5.27 18.76 5.97
N LEU A 219 -5.29 17.43 5.97
CA LEU A 219 -4.23 16.57 5.45
C LEU A 219 -4.18 16.70 3.93
N ASP A 220 -3.12 17.31 3.43
CA ASP A 220 -2.87 17.49 2.01
C ASP A 220 -2.03 16.34 1.41
N LYS A 221 -1.65 16.49 0.14
CA LYS A 221 -0.82 15.50 -0.59
C LYS A 221 0.56 15.24 0.03
N PHE A 222 1.05 16.10 0.93
CA PHE A 222 2.32 15.92 1.62
C PHE A 222 2.17 15.28 3.00
N ALA A 223 0.94 15.16 3.51
CA ALA A 223 0.66 14.62 4.85
C ALA A 223 1.30 13.24 5.08
N LYS A 224 1.21 12.33 4.10
CA LYS A 224 1.82 10.98 4.18
C LYS A 224 3.34 11.05 4.40
N VAL A 225 4.03 11.94 3.70
CA VAL A 225 5.48 12.17 3.88
C VAL A 225 5.77 12.78 5.25
N SER A 226 4.99 13.78 5.67
CA SER A 226 5.18 14.42 6.98
C SER A 226 4.95 13.45 8.14
N PHE A 227 3.95 12.56 8.04
CA PHE A 227 3.74 11.50 9.04
C PHE A 227 4.87 10.47 9.00
N LEU A 228 5.35 10.06 7.82
CA LEU A 228 6.50 9.16 7.72
C LEU A 228 7.72 9.75 8.44
N GLU A 229 8.05 11.02 8.17
CA GLU A 229 9.14 11.73 8.84
C GLU A 229 8.94 11.86 10.34
N ARG A 230 7.71 12.18 10.77
CA ARG A 230 7.36 12.27 12.18
C ARG A 230 7.61 10.95 12.91
N TYR A 231 7.06 9.84 12.40
CA TYR A 231 7.23 8.54 13.04
C TYR A 231 8.68 8.04 12.97
N MET A 232 9.40 8.32 11.87
CA MET A 232 10.84 8.05 11.82
C MET A 232 11.59 8.79 12.93
N LYS A 233 11.31 10.08 13.14
CA LYS A 233 11.93 10.88 14.20
C LYS A 233 11.54 10.38 15.59
N GLU A 234 10.25 10.15 15.85
CA GLU A 234 9.74 9.69 17.15
C GLU A 234 10.30 8.31 17.55
N LYS A 235 10.53 7.43 16.57
CA LYS A 235 11.03 6.07 16.79
C LYS A 235 12.53 5.93 16.57
N ASN A 236 13.24 7.01 16.27
CA ASN A 236 14.67 7.03 15.93
C ASN A 236 15.02 6.02 14.80
N LEU A 237 14.23 6.04 13.74
CA LEU A 237 14.37 5.18 12.56
C LEU A 237 14.88 5.97 11.36
N LYS A 238 15.49 5.25 10.42
CA LYS A 238 15.93 5.80 9.14
C LYS A 238 14.96 5.40 8.01
N PRO A 239 15.02 6.05 6.84
CA PRO A 239 14.29 5.62 5.66
C PRO A 239 14.43 4.12 5.38
N GLU A 240 15.64 3.57 5.49
CA GLU A 240 15.93 2.15 5.28
C GLU A 240 15.13 1.18 6.18
N ASP A 241 14.69 1.65 7.34
CA ASP A 241 13.90 0.88 8.32
C ASP A 241 12.38 0.90 8.02
N CYS A 242 11.94 1.62 6.98
CA CYS A 242 10.54 1.87 6.69
C CYS A 242 10.02 1.06 5.49
N LEU A 243 8.77 0.61 5.60
CA LEU A 243 7.93 0.15 4.51
C LEU A 243 6.80 1.15 4.28
N THR A 244 6.59 1.55 3.04
CA THR A 244 5.38 2.29 2.62
C THR A 244 4.62 1.55 1.55
N ILE A 245 3.29 1.65 1.56
CA ILE A 245 2.42 0.98 0.58
C ILE A 245 1.22 1.86 0.21
N GLY A 246 0.90 1.92 -1.08
CA GLY A 246 -0.20 2.71 -1.65
C GLY A 246 -0.44 2.38 -3.13
N ASP A 247 -1.52 2.85 -3.72
CA ASP A 247 -1.91 2.56 -5.11
C ASP A 247 -1.73 3.77 -6.06
N GLY A 248 -1.78 4.98 -5.51
CA GLY A 248 -2.05 6.21 -6.24
C GLY A 248 -0.86 7.16 -6.37
N ALA A 249 -0.96 8.12 -7.30
CA ALA A 249 0.10 9.09 -7.55
C ALA A 249 0.41 9.99 -6.34
N ASN A 250 -0.58 10.19 -5.45
CA ASN A 250 -0.44 10.85 -4.15
C ASN A 250 0.51 10.11 -3.19
N ASP A 251 0.76 8.82 -3.42
CA ASP A 251 1.63 7.99 -2.58
C ASP A 251 3.09 8.00 -3.02
N ILE A 252 3.37 8.32 -4.28
CA ILE A 252 4.71 8.30 -4.88
C ILE A 252 5.75 8.98 -3.95
N PRO A 253 5.48 10.16 -3.37
CA PRO A 253 6.45 10.78 -2.46
C PRO A 253 6.80 9.94 -1.23
N MET A 254 5.84 9.24 -0.61
CA MET A 254 6.13 8.36 0.53
C MET A 254 6.76 7.02 0.09
N LEU A 255 6.36 6.51 -1.09
CA LEU A 255 6.91 5.28 -1.67
C LEU A 255 8.38 5.42 -2.00
N LYS A 256 8.78 6.53 -2.63
CA LYS A 256 10.18 6.81 -2.98
C LYS A 256 11.06 7.16 -1.77
N LYS A 257 10.44 7.57 -0.66
CA LYS A 257 11.17 7.97 0.55
C LYS A 257 11.54 6.79 1.43
N ALA A 258 10.72 5.74 1.49
CA ALA A 258 10.98 4.59 2.34
C ALA A 258 12.04 3.67 1.73
N GLY A 259 12.73 2.89 2.57
CA GLY A 259 13.67 1.86 2.15
C GLY A 259 13.01 0.67 1.43
N LEU A 260 11.68 0.55 1.55
CA LEU A 260 10.84 -0.36 0.78
C LEU A 260 9.49 0.30 0.51
N GLY A 261 9.37 1.03 -0.60
CA GLY A 261 8.08 1.47 -1.13
C GLY A 261 7.47 0.41 -2.04
N ILE A 262 6.20 0.07 -1.83
CA ILE A 262 5.46 -0.92 -2.62
C ILE A 262 4.20 -0.28 -3.22
N GLY A 263 4.03 -0.39 -4.53
CA GLY A 263 2.74 -0.13 -5.17
C GLY A 263 1.78 -1.31 -4.94
N TYR A 264 0.61 -1.11 -4.35
CA TYR A 264 -0.42 -2.16 -4.25
C TYR A 264 -1.46 -2.00 -5.36
N ARG A 265 -1.54 -2.99 -6.26
CA ARG A 265 -2.33 -2.93 -7.50
C ARG A 265 -2.31 -1.52 -8.13
N PRO A 266 -1.11 -0.93 -8.26
CA PRO A 266 -0.96 0.50 -8.45
C PRO A 266 -1.45 0.95 -9.83
N LYS A 267 -1.82 2.23 -9.91
CA LYS A 267 -2.02 2.92 -11.20
C LYS A 267 -0.70 3.02 -11.94
N GLN A 268 -0.75 3.19 -13.27
CA GLN A 268 0.45 3.24 -14.12
C GLN A 268 1.47 4.29 -13.64
N ALA A 269 0.99 5.48 -13.23
CA ALA A 269 1.84 6.54 -12.70
C ALA A 269 2.71 6.14 -11.50
N VAL A 270 2.27 5.17 -10.69
CA VAL A 270 3.07 4.62 -9.59
C VAL A 270 4.04 3.56 -10.11
N LEU A 271 3.62 2.68 -11.03
CA LEU A 271 4.50 1.67 -11.64
C LEU A 271 5.70 2.26 -12.37
N ASP A 272 5.55 3.46 -12.92
CA ASP A 272 6.62 4.18 -13.61
C ASP A 272 7.67 4.73 -12.61
N GLU A 273 7.31 4.85 -11.33
CA GLU A 273 8.11 5.53 -10.29
C GLU A 273 8.64 4.59 -9.20
N VAL A 274 8.12 3.36 -9.10
CA VAL A 274 8.54 2.37 -8.11
C VAL A 274 8.86 1.01 -8.72
N ASP A 275 9.94 0.40 -8.25
CA ASP A 275 10.40 -0.91 -8.74
C ASP A 275 9.58 -2.07 -8.17
N ASN A 276 9.12 -1.95 -6.92
CA ASN A 276 8.43 -2.99 -6.18
C ASN A 276 6.92 -2.76 -6.21
N ALA A 277 6.16 -3.73 -6.71
CA ALA A 277 4.71 -3.66 -6.77
C ALA A 277 4.07 -5.05 -6.56
N ILE A 278 2.88 -5.05 -5.97
CA ILE A 278 2.00 -6.21 -5.89
C ILE A 278 0.96 -6.04 -6.98
N LEU A 279 1.08 -6.79 -8.09
CA LEU A 279 0.15 -6.74 -9.21
C LEU A 279 -0.94 -7.80 -9.07
N TYR A 280 -0.59 -8.98 -8.55
CA TYR A 280 -1.47 -10.15 -8.59
C TYR A 280 -1.83 -10.67 -7.20
N GLY A 281 -0.87 -10.65 -6.28
CA GLY A 281 -1.00 -11.12 -4.92
C GLY A 281 -1.91 -10.25 -4.05
N ASP A 282 -1.98 -10.64 -2.79
CA ASP A 282 -2.67 -9.92 -1.73
C ASP A 282 -1.67 -9.14 -0.86
N LEU A 283 -2.14 -8.48 0.21
CA LEU A 283 -1.27 -7.69 1.09
C LEU A 283 -0.24 -8.53 1.87
N THR A 284 -0.44 -9.86 2.00
CA THR A 284 0.58 -10.74 2.62
C THR A 284 1.84 -10.84 1.77
N THR A 285 1.75 -10.53 0.48
CA THR A 285 2.90 -10.43 -0.45
C THR A 285 3.96 -9.45 0.05
N ALA A 286 3.55 -8.34 0.69
CA ALA A 286 4.48 -7.37 1.29
C ALA A 286 5.26 -7.95 2.49
N LEU A 287 4.75 -8.99 3.15
CA LEU A 287 5.49 -9.72 4.18
C LEU A 287 6.56 -10.61 3.53
N TYR A 288 6.22 -11.30 2.44
CA TYR A 288 7.20 -12.12 1.71
C TYR A 288 8.34 -11.27 1.13
N ALA A 289 8.05 -10.06 0.63
CA ALA A 289 9.07 -9.11 0.18
C ALA A 289 10.12 -8.82 1.28
N GLN A 290 9.70 -8.77 2.53
CA GLN A 290 10.57 -8.58 3.71
C GLN A 290 11.24 -9.87 4.21
N GLY A 291 11.01 -11.01 3.55
CA GLY A 291 11.60 -12.29 3.90
C GLY A 291 10.90 -13.03 5.05
N TYR A 292 9.66 -12.64 5.39
CA TYR A 292 8.85 -13.43 6.31
C TYR A 292 8.45 -14.77 5.66
N SER A 293 8.35 -15.79 6.50
CA SER A 293 7.72 -17.07 6.17
C SER A 293 6.31 -17.11 6.74
N ALA A 294 5.37 -17.79 6.07
CA ALA A 294 3.97 -17.89 6.48
C ALA A 294 3.77 -18.31 7.95
N LYS A 295 4.70 -19.11 8.52
CA LYS A 295 4.66 -19.52 9.93
C LYS A 295 4.71 -18.35 10.93
N TYR A 296 5.18 -17.18 10.51
CA TYR A 296 5.23 -15.97 11.33
C TYR A 296 3.99 -15.10 11.16
N PHE A 297 3.10 -15.42 10.21
CA PHE A 297 1.89 -14.65 9.99
C PHE A 297 1.01 -14.71 11.23
N ARG A 298 0.40 -13.57 11.53
CA ARG A 298 -0.49 -13.35 12.66
C ARG A 298 -1.74 -12.68 12.14
N THR A 299 -2.89 -13.14 12.63
CA THR A 299 -4.13 -12.39 12.56
C THR A 299 -4.26 -11.52 13.80
N LEU A 300 -5.26 -10.64 13.81
CA LEU A 300 -5.74 -9.99 15.03
C LEU A 300 -6.10 -10.99 16.13
#